data_AF-D4K1P6-F1
#
_entry.id   AF-D4K1P6-F1
#
_cell.length_a   1.000
_cell.length_b   1.000
_cell.length_c   1.000
_cell.angle_alpha   90.00
_cell.angle_beta   90.00
_cell.angle_gamma   90.00
#
_symmetry.space_group_name_H-M   'P 1'
#
loop_
_entity.id
_entity.type
_entity.pdbx_description
1 polymer ?
#
loop_
_entity_poly.entity_id
_entity_poly.type
_entity_poly.pdbx_seq_one_letter_code
_entity_poly.pdbx_strand_id
1 'polypeptide(L)' 'MASVTGLSKIGLPHLSENMDAEDARAIRNYLYQMQEQLQYVLCNLDVENMSEPLRVRLNSIQ' A
#
# COMPACT_ATOMS: atom_id res chain seq x y z
N MET A 1 -14.16 12.88 0.14
CA MET A 1 -14.20 11.42 -0.14
C MET A 1 -13.00 11.08 -0.99
N ALA A 2 -11.91 10.60 -0.38
CA ALA A 2 -10.82 10.05 -1.17
C ALA A 2 -11.27 8.66 -1.65
N SER A 3 -11.12 8.42 -2.95
CA SER A 3 -11.85 7.37 -3.63
C SER A 3 -11.04 6.08 -3.65
N VAL A 4 -11.66 4.96 -3.29
CA VAL A 4 -11.15 3.60 -3.54
C VAL A 4 -10.80 3.40 -5.02
N THR A 5 -11.34 4.23 -5.92
CA THR A 5 -10.97 4.29 -7.35
C THR A 5 -9.48 4.57 -7.61
N GLY A 6 -8.74 5.12 -6.63
CA GLY A 6 -7.27 5.24 -6.71
C GLY A 6 -6.53 3.92 -6.51
N LEU A 7 -7.06 3.01 -5.67
CA LEU A 7 -6.48 1.69 -5.40
C LEU A 7 -6.46 0.81 -6.66
N SER A 8 -7.55 0.86 -7.45
CA SER A 8 -7.66 0.11 -8.71
C SER A 8 -6.65 0.56 -9.78
N LYS A 9 -5.95 1.68 -9.57
CA LYS A 9 -4.96 2.25 -10.50
C LYS A 9 -3.51 1.92 -10.13
N ILE A 10 -3.26 1.27 -8.99
CA ILE A 10 -1.92 0.78 -8.67
C ILE A 10 -1.65 -0.47 -9.52
N GLY A 11 -1.11 -0.23 -10.72
CA GLY A 11 -0.64 -1.30 -11.59
C GLY A 11 0.67 -1.88 -11.04
N LEU A 12 0.81 -3.20 -11.06
CA LEU A 12 2.08 -3.85 -10.81
C LEU A 12 3.10 -3.36 -11.86
N PRO A 13 4.31 -2.92 -11.46
CA PRO A 13 5.33 -2.52 -12.43
C PRO A 13 5.73 -3.74 -13.25
N HIS A 14 5.83 -3.56 -14.57
CA HIS A 14 6.45 -4.55 -15.42
C HIS A 14 7.97 -4.46 -15.22
N LEU A 15 8.62 -5.58 -14.92
CA LEU A 15 10.05 -5.64 -14.68
C LEU A 15 10.74 -6.37 -15.84
N SER A 16 11.85 -5.83 -16.33
CA SER A 16 12.67 -6.53 -17.33
C SER A 16 13.39 -7.74 -16.72
N GLU A 17 13.82 -8.69 -17.55
CA GLU A 17 14.58 -9.88 -17.10
C GLU A 17 15.90 -9.52 -16.39
N ASN A 18 16.51 -8.38 -16.73
CA ASN A 18 17.80 -7.94 -16.20
C ASN A 18 17.69 -6.88 -15.09
N MET A 19 16.48 -6.49 -14.70
CA MET A 19 16.17 -5.57 -13.60
C MET A 19 17.03 -4.30 -13.63
N ASP A 20 16.83 -3.49 -14.67
CA ASP A 20 17.65 -2.32 -14.93
C ASP A 20 17.37 -1.15 -13.96
N ALA A 21 18.08 -0.03 -14.13
CA ALA A 21 17.91 1.15 -13.28
C ALA A 21 16.51 1.79 -13.42
N GLU A 22 15.78 1.53 -14.50
CA GLU A 22 14.42 2.01 -14.72
C GLU A 22 13.42 1.13 -13.95
N ASP A 23 13.62 -0.19 -13.95
CA ASP A 23 12.86 -1.13 -13.11
C ASP A 23 12.98 -0.78 -11.62
N ALA A 24 14.19 -0.44 -11.15
CA ALA A 24 14.39 0.00 -9.77
C ALA A 24 13.59 1.27 -9.42
N ARG A 25 13.43 2.20 -10.38
CA ARG A 25 12.59 3.39 -10.22
C ARG A 25 11.11 3.04 -10.24
N ALA A 26 10.69 2.15 -11.14
CA ALA A 26 9.31 1.67 -11.23
C ALA A 26 8.87 0.99 -9.93
N ILE A 27 9.72 0.15 -9.34
CA ILE A 27 9.50 -0.49 -8.04
C ILE A 27 9.37 0.57 -6.93
N ARG A 28 10.29 1.55 -6.87
CA ARG A 28 10.22 2.61 -5.85
C ARG A 28 8.91 3.40 -5.93
N ASN A 29 8.49 3.76 -7.15
CA ASN A 29 7.24 4.47 -7.37
C ASN A 29 6.03 3.62 -6.97
N TYR A 30 6.03 2.32 -7.30
CA TYR A 30 4.98 1.38 -6.91
C TYR A 30 4.88 1.25 -5.38
N LEU A 31 6.01 1.07 -4.70
CA LEU A 31 6.05 0.97 -3.23
C LEU A 31 5.54 2.25 -2.56
N TYR A 32 5.90 3.42 -3.11
CA TYR A 32 5.41 4.70 -2.62
C TYR A 32 3.89 4.83 -2.76
N GLN A 33 3.35 4.45 -3.92
CA GLN A 33 1.89 4.43 -4.15
C GLN A 33 1.18 3.45 -3.20
N MET A 34 1.74 2.26 -2.97
CA MET A 34 1.19 1.30 -2.02
C MET A 34 1.18 1.84 -0.59
N GLN A 35 2.25 2.54 -0.19
CA GLN A 35 2.33 3.15 1.15
C GLN A 35 1.23 4.19 1.35
N GLU A 36 1.02 5.09 0.39
CA GLU A 36 -0.04 6.11 0.47
C GLU A 36 -1.43 5.47 0.58
N GLN A 37 -1.67 4.38 -0.16
CA GLN A 37 -2.94 3.66 -0.10
C GLN A 37 -3.13 2.90 1.20
N LEU A 38 -2.09 2.24 1.71
CA LEU A 38 -2.13 1.60 3.02
C LEU A 38 -2.44 2.64 4.11
N GLN A 39 -1.78 3.79 4.05
CA GLN A 39 -2.03 4.89 4.97
C GLN A 39 -3.47 5.40 4.84
N TYR A 40 -3.99 5.55 3.63
CA TYR A 40 -5.39 5.93 3.42
C TYR A 40 -6.36 4.95 4.08
N VAL A 41 -6.18 3.64 3.84
CA VAL A 41 -7.02 2.62 4.47
C VAL A 41 -6.93 2.71 5.99
N LEU A 42 -5.72 2.77 6.55
CA LEU A 42 -5.51 2.83 8.00
C LEU A 42 -6.07 4.12 8.63
N CYS A 43 -5.98 5.27 7.97
CA CYS A 43 -6.54 6.53 8.47
C CYS A 43 -8.08 6.56 8.46
N ASN A 44 -8.71 5.75 7.61
CA ASN A 44 -10.18 5.63 7.54
C ASN A 44 -10.70 4.36 8.22
N LEU A 45 -9.80 3.54 8.78
CA LEU A 45 -10.16 2.36 9.55
C LEU A 45 -10.40 2.80 10.99
N ASP A 46 -11.66 2.95 11.38
CA ASP A 46 -11.97 3.21 12.79
C ASP A 46 -11.76 1.94 13.64
N VAL A 47 -11.72 2.10 14.96
CA VAL A 47 -11.46 1.02 15.92
C VAL A 47 -12.58 -0.04 15.96
N GLU A 48 -13.81 0.33 15.59
CA GLU A 48 -14.98 -0.56 15.49
C GLU A 48 -14.99 -1.37 14.18
N ASN A 49 -14.45 -0.79 13.10
CA ASN A 49 -14.35 -1.37 11.76
C ASN A 49 -12.99 -2.05 11.49
N MET A 50 -12.03 -1.89 12.40
CA MET A 50 -10.74 -2.56 12.34
C MET A 50 -10.89 -4.05 12.66
N SER A 51 -10.37 -4.92 11.78
CA SER A 51 -10.41 -6.35 12.04
C SER A 51 -9.53 -6.69 13.26
N GLU A 52 -10.07 -7.52 14.16
CA GLU A 52 -9.39 -7.95 15.37
C GLU A 52 -7.97 -8.50 15.12
N PRO A 53 -7.71 -9.28 14.05
CA PRO A 53 -6.35 -9.74 13.73
C PRO A 53 -5.37 -8.60 13.40
N LEU A 54 -5.83 -7.55 12.71
CA LEU A 54 -5.00 -6.39 12.38
C LEU A 54 -4.67 -5.58 13.64
N ARG A 55 -5.68 -5.39 14.51
CA ARG A 55 -5.54 -4.72 15.81
C ARG A 55 -4.49 -5.38 16.69
N VAL A 56 -4.54 -6.70 16.80
CA VAL A 56 -3.58 -7.49 17.58
C VAL A 56 -2.16 -7.35 17.02
N ARG A 57 -1.99 -7.42 15.69
CA ARG A 57 -0.68 -7.27 15.05
C ARG A 57 -0.09 -5.88 15.25
N LEU A 58 -0.89 -4.82 15.15
CA LEU A 58 -0.42 -3.45 15.36
C LEU A 58 0.03 -3.21 16.81
N ASN A 59 -0.75 -3.68 17.79
CA ASN A 59 -0.38 -3.58 19.21
C ASN A 59 0.87 -4.38 19.57
N SER A 60 1.20 -5.43 18.80
CA SER A 60 2.43 -6.23 19.01
C SER A 60 3.72 -5.57 18.52
N ILE A 61 3.63 -4.43 17.81
CA ILE A 61 4.79 -3.70 17.28
C ILE A 61 5.23 -2.58 18.24
N GLN A 62 4.43 -2.24 19.26
CA GLN A 62 4.79 -1.34 20.35
C GLN A 62 5.42 -2.10 21.52
#